data_AF-A0A2N9GP10-F1
#
_entry.id   AF-A0A2N9GP10-F1
#
_cell.length_a   1.000
_cell.length_b   1.000
_cell.length_c   1.000
_cell.angle_alpha   90.00
_cell.angle_beta   90.00
_cell.angle_gamma   90.00
#
_symmetry.space_group_name_H-M   'P 1'
#
loop_
_entity.id
_entity.type
_entity.pdbx_description
1 polymer ?
#
loop_
_entity_poly.entity_id
_entity_poly.type
_entity_poly.pdbx_seq_one_letter_code
_entity_poly.pdbx_strand_id
1 'polypeptide(L)'
;MEERSGSSPRPKRPKFGNALDRISSLHDSILHKILSCLPTEDAVKTSCLSKRWRRLWTSVPDLSFCNRRGCGRVSDFVAFVDETLNLYSSSGNLDKFLIDFDYISRYACYVDKWVHFAFCHNVEKLHLAFYGTLNANHTLLMSGYQHHCYCYLLPQHVCTNSSLKMLTLRFCNFAPKPSICWPSLTVLWIGYVSLTNDLIQYILLGSPELIELRLYNFQLQGNYEGNYEVYITSTSLQNLQLDGDRGLANDESSYLLEISAPNLQSLSISGFMYRRTFRLKNVLSLFEAKLSFGRIVGFGRNAYLVHQILLEELLEKLRHVHKLTISTWCLQAKEWSVPPATFEFKSFLSPIKL
;
A
#
# COMPACT_ATOMS: atom_id res chain seq x y z
N MET A 1 -57.28 -20.27 -54.20
CA MET A 1 -57.50 -19.79 -52.83
C MET A 1 -56.32 -20.25 -52.01
N GLU A 2 -55.44 -19.34 -51.62
CA GLU A 2 -54.60 -19.46 -50.42
C GLU A 2 -54.06 -18.06 -50.13
N GLU A 3 -54.44 -17.55 -48.97
CA GLU A 3 -54.30 -16.16 -48.53
C GLU A 3 -52.86 -15.84 -48.08
N ARG A 4 -52.33 -14.69 -48.54
CA ARG A 4 -51.11 -14.10 -48.00
C ARG A 4 -51.44 -13.37 -46.69
N SER A 5 -50.95 -13.88 -45.57
CA SER A 5 -51.02 -13.20 -44.27
C SER A 5 -50.02 -12.03 -44.21
N GLY A 6 -50.56 -10.82 -44.00
CA GLY A 6 -49.79 -9.58 -43.87
C GLY A 6 -49.07 -9.50 -42.53
N SER A 7 -47.79 -9.11 -42.55
CA SER A 7 -47.02 -8.85 -41.32
C SER A 7 -47.48 -7.56 -40.65
N SER A 8 -47.92 -7.65 -39.41
CA SER A 8 -48.28 -6.51 -38.57
C SER A 8 -47.02 -5.74 -38.10
N PRO A 9 -47.01 -4.38 -38.09
CA PRO A 9 -45.87 -3.60 -37.63
C PRO A 9 -45.67 -3.76 -36.12
N ARG A 10 -44.42 -3.95 -35.67
CA ARG A 10 -44.07 -3.93 -34.24
C ARG A 10 -44.49 -2.58 -33.61
N PRO A 11 -45.14 -2.56 -32.43
CA PRO A 11 -45.52 -1.32 -31.79
C PRO A 11 -44.28 -0.50 -31.42
N LYS A 12 -44.24 0.76 -31.87
CA LYS A 12 -43.20 1.71 -31.48
C LYS A 12 -43.32 1.96 -29.98
N ARG A 13 -42.22 1.74 -29.23
CA ARG A 13 -42.14 2.04 -27.80
C ARG A 13 -42.53 3.51 -27.56
N PRO A 14 -43.32 3.82 -26.51
CA PRO A 14 -43.68 5.19 -26.19
C PRO A 14 -42.40 5.99 -25.92
N LYS A 15 -42.25 7.13 -26.61
CA LYS A 15 -41.22 8.11 -26.30
C LYS A 15 -41.58 8.71 -24.94
N PHE A 16 -40.89 8.28 -23.89
CA PHE A 16 -40.89 9.03 -22.63
C PHE A 16 -40.49 10.46 -22.96
N GLY A 17 -41.34 11.41 -22.56
CA GLY A 17 -41.16 12.83 -22.82
C GLY A 17 -39.80 13.32 -22.36
N ASN A 18 -39.31 14.36 -23.04
CA ASN A 18 -38.04 15.04 -22.85
C ASN A 18 -37.76 15.43 -21.38
N ALA A 19 -37.37 14.48 -20.53
CA ALA A 19 -36.46 14.78 -19.45
C ALA A 19 -35.17 15.22 -20.14
N LEU A 20 -34.91 16.54 -20.15
CA LEU A 20 -33.69 17.11 -20.73
C LEU A 20 -32.50 16.29 -20.23
N ASP A 21 -31.79 15.63 -21.14
CA ASP A 21 -30.59 14.87 -20.80
C ASP A 21 -29.47 15.87 -20.46
N ARG A 22 -29.50 16.31 -19.20
CA ARG A 22 -28.57 17.30 -18.65
C ARG A 22 -27.15 16.77 -18.65
N ILE A 23 -26.95 15.46 -18.54
CA ILE A 23 -25.63 14.83 -18.52
C ILE A 23 -25.00 14.90 -19.92
N SER A 24 -25.75 14.58 -20.98
CA SER A 24 -25.26 14.71 -22.35
C SER A 24 -24.98 16.16 -22.76
N SER A 25 -25.58 17.14 -22.08
CA SER A 25 -25.32 18.58 -22.32
C SER A 25 -24.03 19.12 -21.67
N LEU A 26 -23.41 18.37 -20.75
CA LEU A 26 -22.17 18.79 -20.10
C LEU A 26 -21.00 18.84 -21.09
N HIS A 27 -20.02 19.71 -20.83
CA HIS A 27 -18.79 19.79 -21.62
C HIS A 27 -17.85 18.60 -21.33
N ASP A 28 -17.00 18.22 -22.29
CA ASP A 28 -16.09 17.06 -22.16
C ASP A 28 -15.18 17.17 -20.94
N SER A 29 -14.70 18.37 -20.61
CA SER A 29 -13.89 18.61 -19.41
C SER A 29 -14.60 18.25 -18.10
N ILE A 30 -15.91 18.48 -18.00
CA ILE A 30 -16.70 18.11 -16.83
C ILE A 30 -16.91 16.59 -16.80
N LEU A 31 -17.20 15.99 -17.96
CA LEU A 31 -17.36 14.54 -18.06
C LEU A 31 -16.06 13.79 -17.73
N HIS A 32 -14.91 14.29 -18.17
CA HIS A 32 -13.60 13.76 -17.76
C HIS A 32 -13.41 13.82 -16.26
N LYS A 33 -13.77 14.94 -15.62
CA LYS A 33 -13.67 15.08 -14.16
C LYS A 33 -14.62 14.13 -13.42
N ILE A 34 -15.81 13.86 -13.97
CA ILE A 34 -16.71 12.85 -13.42
C ILE A 34 -16.08 11.46 -13.55
N LEU A 35 -15.56 11.12 -14.74
CA LEU A 35 -14.93 9.83 -15.01
C LEU A 35 -13.67 9.59 -14.17
N SER A 36 -12.84 10.61 -13.92
CA SER A 36 -11.66 10.51 -13.05
C SER A 36 -12.02 10.25 -11.58
N CYS A 37 -13.27 10.52 -11.18
CA CYS A 37 -13.74 10.18 -9.84
C CYS A 37 -14.28 8.75 -9.72
N LEU A 38 -14.41 8.01 -10.83
CA LEU A 38 -14.92 6.63 -10.84
C LEU A 38 -13.77 5.62 -10.81
N PRO A 39 -13.99 4.43 -10.22
CA PRO A 39 -13.14 3.27 -10.51
C PRO A 39 -13.07 3.03 -12.02
N THR A 40 -11.93 2.58 -12.53
CA THR A 40 -11.73 2.41 -13.98
C THR A 40 -12.74 1.45 -14.60
N GLU A 41 -13.13 0.39 -13.89
CA GLU A 41 -14.17 -0.53 -14.34
C GLU A 41 -15.50 0.19 -14.60
N ASP A 42 -15.91 1.08 -13.71
CA ASP A 42 -17.16 1.83 -13.84
C ASP A 42 -17.04 2.92 -14.91
N ALA A 43 -15.88 3.57 -15.01
CA ALA A 43 -15.59 4.51 -16.10
C ALA A 43 -15.69 3.81 -17.47
N VAL A 44 -15.12 2.61 -17.63
CA VAL A 44 -15.24 1.81 -18.86
C VAL A 44 -16.69 1.40 -19.14
N LYS A 45 -17.47 1.01 -18.11
CA LYS A 45 -18.90 0.67 -18.28
C LYS A 45 -19.72 1.83 -18.84
N THR A 46 -19.35 3.08 -18.55
CA THR A 46 -20.04 4.25 -19.14
C THR A 46 -19.93 4.32 -20.67
N SER A 47 -19.00 3.57 -21.28
CA SER A 47 -18.86 3.48 -22.75
C SER A 47 -20.12 2.96 -23.46
N CYS A 48 -21.04 2.32 -22.72
CA CYS A 48 -22.34 1.88 -23.25
C CYS A 48 -23.37 3.01 -23.38
N LEU A 49 -23.17 4.15 -22.71
CA LEU A 49 -24.11 5.26 -22.69
C LEU A 49 -24.21 5.98 -24.04
N SER A 50 -23.07 6.23 -24.70
CA SER A 50 -23.04 6.74 -26.08
C SER A 50 -21.63 6.66 -26.68
N LYS A 51 -21.52 6.95 -27.99
CA LYS A 51 -20.24 7.05 -28.71
C LYS A 51 -19.29 8.08 -28.07
N ARG A 52 -19.82 9.12 -27.44
CA ARG A 52 -19.04 10.17 -26.77
C ARG A 52 -18.36 9.61 -25.53
N TRP A 53 -19.12 8.97 -24.64
CA TRP A 53 -18.59 8.37 -23.41
C TRP A 53 -17.58 7.26 -23.69
N ARG A 54 -17.77 6.48 -24.76
CA ARG A 54 -16.80 5.49 -25.23
C ARG A 54 -15.40 6.06 -25.50
N ARG A 55 -15.30 7.32 -25.91
CA ARG A 55 -14.02 8.00 -26.20
C ARG A 55 -13.47 8.78 -25.00
N LEU A 56 -14.33 9.20 -24.07
CA LEU A 56 -13.91 10.05 -22.95
C LEU A 56 -13.15 9.26 -21.88
N TRP A 57 -13.54 8.01 -21.61
CA TRP A 57 -12.84 7.22 -20.59
C TRP A 57 -11.39 6.89 -21.01
N THR A 58 -11.11 6.77 -22.32
CA THR A 58 -9.79 6.38 -22.87
C THR A 58 -8.69 7.44 -22.70
N SER A 59 -9.01 8.57 -22.05
CA SER A 59 -8.04 9.62 -21.71
C SER A 59 -8.14 10.09 -20.26
N VAL A 60 -8.70 9.26 -19.38
CA VAL A 60 -8.68 9.51 -17.94
C VAL A 60 -7.27 9.23 -17.39
N PRO A 61 -6.63 10.20 -16.69
CA PRO A 61 -5.24 10.08 -16.23
C PRO A 61 -5.06 9.14 -15.03
N ASP A 62 -6.15 8.76 -14.35
CA ASP A 62 -6.16 7.86 -13.21
C ASP A 62 -6.72 6.48 -13.61
N LEU A 63 -5.84 5.48 -13.67
CA LEU A 63 -6.22 4.09 -13.93
C LEU A 63 -6.05 3.24 -12.67
N SER A 64 -7.13 2.62 -12.21
CA SER A 64 -7.19 1.83 -10.99
C SER A 64 -7.97 0.55 -11.22
N PHE A 65 -7.25 -0.58 -11.19
CA PHE A 65 -7.79 -1.91 -11.39
C PHE A 65 -7.69 -2.70 -10.09
N CYS A 66 -8.85 -3.09 -9.54
CA CYS A 66 -8.93 -3.78 -8.26
C CYS A 66 -9.79 -5.04 -8.38
N ASN A 67 -9.23 -6.21 -8.06
CA ASN A 67 -9.95 -7.46 -7.86
C ASN A 67 -9.76 -7.93 -6.41
N ARG A 68 -10.51 -7.30 -5.50
CA ARG A 68 -10.44 -7.61 -4.08
C ARG A 68 -11.37 -8.77 -3.74
N ARG A 69 -10.76 -9.87 -3.26
CA ARG A 69 -11.36 -11.03 -2.55
C ARG A 69 -12.73 -11.48 -3.08
N GLY A 70 -12.72 -12.35 -4.10
CA GLY A 70 -13.84 -13.22 -4.46
C GLY A 70 -14.81 -12.69 -5.52
N CYS A 71 -14.56 -11.50 -6.08
CA CYS A 71 -15.38 -10.93 -7.16
C CYS A 71 -14.87 -11.41 -8.53
N GLY A 72 -15.22 -12.64 -8.92
CA GLY A 72 -14.91 -13.20 -10.24
C GLY A 72 -13.54 -13.87 -10.35
N ARG A 73 -13.26 -14.48 -11.52
CA ARG A 73 -12.01 -15.21 -11.75
C ARG A 73 -10.86 -14.23 -12.02
N VAL A 74 -9.69 -14.48 -11.46
CA VAL A 74 -8.48 -13.65 -11.71
C VAL A 74 -8.15 -13.58 -13.21
N SER A 75 -8.40 -14.65 -13.97
CA SER A 75 -8.22 -14.65 -15.43
C SER A 75 -9.11 -13.62 -16.14
N ASP A 76 -10.35 -13.45 -15.68
CA ASP A 76 -11.28 -12.49 -16.28
C ASP A 76 -10.82 -11.05 -15.98
N PHE A 77 -10.32 -10.82 -14.76
CA PHE A 77 -9.69 -9.55 -14.39
C PHE A 77 -8.46 -9.24 -15.25
N VAL A 78 -7.55 -10.20 -15.41
CA VAL A 78 -6.34 -10.03 -16.24
C VAL A 78 -6.72 -9.70 -17.68
N ALA A 79 -7.69 -10.40 -18.26
CA ALA A 79 -8.19 -10.13 -19.60
C ALA A 79 -8.82 -8.73 -19.70
N PHE A 80 -9.61 -8.33 -18.69
CA PHE A 80 -10.21 -7.00 -18.63
C PHE A 80 -9.16 -5.89 -18.57
N VAL A 81 -8.12 -6.03 -17.74
CA VAL A 81 -7.03 -5.04 -17.67
C VAL A 81 -6.33 -4.95 -19.03
N ASP A 82 -5.96 -6.09 -19.63
CA ASP A 82 -5.26 -6.11 -20.92
C ASP A 82 -6.08 -5.46 -22.04
N GLU A 83 -7.38 -5.80 -22.15
CA GLU A 83 -8.29 -5.17 -23.11
C GLU A 83 -8.46 -3.67 -22.85
N THR A 84 -8.60 -3.27 -21.58
CA THR A 84 -8.74 -1.84 -21.22
C THR A 84 -7.52 -1.04 -21.61
N LEU A 85 -6.31 -1.55 -21.34
CA LEU A 85 -5.06 -0.85 -21.71
C LEU A 85 -4.86 -0.81 -23.23
N ASN A 86 -5.28 -1.83 -23.96
CA ASN A 86 -5.25 -1.84 -25.43
C ASN A 86 -6.21 -0.81 -26.06
N LEU A 87 -7.31 -0.50 -25.37
CA LEU A 87 -8.27 0.52 -25.81
C LEU A 87 -7.88 1.94 -25.38
N TYR A 88 -6.99 2.08 -24.39
CA TYR A 88 -6.54 3.36 -23.90
C TYR A 88 -5.80 4.11 -25.03
N SER A 89 -6.32 5.29 -25.40
CA SER A 89 -5.93 5.99 -26.64
C SER A 89 -5.21 7.30 -26.37
N SER A 90 -5.12 7.74 -25.11
CA SER A 90 -4.47 9.00 -24.76
C SER A 90 -2.96 8.85 -24.81
N SER A 91 -2.29 9.76 -25.51
CA SER A 91 -0.82 9.94 -25.43
C SER A 91 -0.38 10.78 -24.23
N GLY A 92 -1.32 11.19 -23.38
CA GLY A 92 -1.06 12.01 -22.20
C GLY A 92 -0.46 11.21 -21.04
N ASN A 93 0.06 11.94 -20.05
CA ASN A 93 0.62 11.34 -18.85
C ASN A 93 -0.46 10.70 -17.97
N LEU A 94 -0.09 9.64 -17.25
CA LEU A 94 -0.90 9.08 -16.17
C LEU A 94 -0.51 9.72 -14.84
N ASP A 95 -1.50 10.20 -14.08
CA ASP A 95 -1.26 10.69 -12.72
C ASP A 95 -1.10 9.50 -11.76
N LYS A 96 -1.91 8.46 -11.96
CA LYS A 96 -1.93 7.27 -11.11
C LYS A 96 -2.20 6.00 -11.91
N PHE A 97 -1.42 4.96 -11.60
CA PHE A 97 -1.66 3.60 -12.08
C PHE A 97 -1.67 2.63 -10.88
N LEU A 98 -2.79 1.94 -10.70
CA LEU A 98 -2.98 1.00 -9.59
C LEU A 98 -3.43 -0.36 -10.10
N ILE A 99 -2.71 -1.40 -9.69
CA ILE A 99 -3.05 -2.81 -9.89
C ILE A 99 -3.16 -3.47 -8.51
N ASP A 100 -4.34 -4.00 -8.19
CA ASP A 100 -4.64 -4.67 -6.92
C ASP A 100 -5.37 -5.99 -7.22
N PHE A 101 -4.71 -7.14 -7.04
CA PHE A 101 -5.34 -8.45 -7.24
C PHE A 101 -4.61 -9.61 -6.57
N ASP A 102 -5.26 -10.78 -6.54
CA ASP A 102 -4.66 -12.04 -6.07
C ASP A 102 -3.65 -12.58 -7.12
N TYR A 103 -2.37 -12.32 -6.86
CA TYR A 103 -1.27 -12.57 -7.79
C TYR A 103 -0.69 -13.96 -7.60
N ILE A 104 -0.36 -14.58 -8.73
CA ILE A 104 0.47 -15.78 -8.80
C ILE A 104 1.45 -15.64 -9.97
N SER A 105 2.59 -16.31 -9.88
CA SER A 105 3.72 -16.19 -10.81
C SER A 105 3.37 -16.31 -12.30
N ARG A 106 2.31 -17.05 -12.67
CA ARG A 106 1.84 -17.16 -14.06
C ARG A 106 1.40 -15.83 -14.69
N TYR A 107 1.10 -14.82 -13.88
CA TYR A 107 0.66 -13.50 -14.34
C TYR A 107 1.79 -12.47 -14.43
N ALA A 108 3.04 -12.85 -14.12
CA ALA A 108 4.20 -11.94 -14.12
C ALA A 108 4.33 -11.16 -15.43
N CYS A 109 4.22 -11.85 -16.58
CA CYS A 109 4.37 -11.21 -17.89
C CYS A 109 3.25 -10.20 -18.21
N TYR A 110 2.06 -10.34 -17.63
CA TYR A 110 0.99 -9.35 -17.77
C TYR A 110 1.31 -8.12 -16.92
N VAL A 111 1.73 -8.32 -15.66
CA VAL A 111 2.14 -7.22 -14.78
C VAL A 111 3.31 -6.44 -15.38
N ASP A 112 4.30 -7.13 -15.96
CA ASP A 112 5.43 -6.48 -16.64
C ASP A 112 4.96 -5.58 -17.80
N LYS A 113 4.02 -6.07 -18.62
CA LYS A 113 3.42 -5.29 -19.72
C LYS A 113 2.66 -4.06 -19.19
N TRP A 114 1.89 -4.22 -18.12
CA TRP A 114 1.10 -3.14 -17.53
C TRP A 114 1.96 -2.07 -16.88
N VAL A 115 3.04 -2.47 -16.21
CA VAL A 115 4.05 -1.55 -15.66
C VAL A 115 4.75 -0.80 -16.79
N HIS A 116 5.15 -1.50 -17.85
CA HIS A 116 5.75 -0.86 -19.03
C HIS A 116 4.80 0.17 -19.65
N PHE A 117 3.53 -0.20 -19.83
CA PHE A 117 2.49 0.72 -20.30
C PHE A 117 2.40 1.98 -19.43
N ALA A 118 2.38 1.83 -18.10
CA ALA A 118 2.30 2.97 -17.19
C ALA A 118 3.51 3.91 -17.34
N PHE A 119 4.69 3.35 -17.58
CA PHE A 119 5.92 4.13 -17.77
C PHE A 119 6.00 4.82 -19.13
N CYS A 120 5.47 4.20 -20.19
CA CYS A 120 5.30 4.87 -21.48
C CYS A 120 4.41 6.12 -21.39
N HIS A 121 3.55 6.19 -20.37
CA HIS A 121 2.72 7.35 -20.07
C HIS A 121 3.22 8.15 -18.85
N ASN A 122 4.53 8.10 -18.55
CA ASN A 122 5.20 8.91 -17.52
C ASN A 122 4.48 8.92 -16.15
N VAL A 123 4.01 7.76 -15.70
CA VAL A 123 3.25 7.68 -14.45
C VAL A 123 3.99 8.30 -13.26
N GLU A 124 3.27 9.10 -12.46
CA GLU A 124 3.83 9.69 -11.23
C GLU A 124 3.55 8.84 -9.98
N LYS A 125 2.39 8.17 -9.92
CA LYS A 125 1.97 7.36 -8.76
C LYS A 125 1.72 5.91 -9.18
N LEU A 126 2.63 5.01 -8.82
CA LEU A 126 2.51 3.59 -9.12
C LEU A 126 2.14 2.80 -7.85
N HIS A 127 1.07 2.01 -7.94
CA HIS A 127 0.64 1.14 -6.86
C HIS A 127 0.51 -0.31 -7.36
N LEU A 128 1.37 -1.18 -6.85
CA LEU A 128 1.35 -2.62 -7.08
C LEU A 128 0.98 -3.31 -5.78
N ALA A 129 -0.28 -3.76 -5.67
CA ALA A 129 -0.85 -4.29 -4.45
C ALA A 129 -1.30 -5.75 -4.61
N PHE A 130 -0.39 -6.69 -4.38
CA PHE A 130 -0.69 -8.10 -4.57
C PHE A 130 -1.10 -8.81 -3.27
N TYR A 131 -1.72 -9.99 -3.42
CA TYR A 131 -2.05 -10.92 -2.34
C TYR A 131 -1.74 -12.33 -2.83
N GLY A 132 -1.40 -13.24 -1.92
CA GLY A 132 -1.35 -14.67 -2.22
C GLY A 132 -2.64 -15.34 -1.78
N THR A 133 -3.13 -16.30 -2.57
CA THR A 133 -4.31 -17.09 -2.25
C THR A 133 -4.02 -17.95 -1.03
N LEU A 134 -4.81 -17.78 0.04
CA LEU A 134 -4.89 -18.77 1.12
C LEU A 134 -5.60 -20.01 0.54
N ASN A 135 -4.99 -21.18 0.66
CA ASN A 135 -5.67 -22.44 0.38
C ASN A 135 -6.85 -22.66 1.35
N ALA A 136 -7.82 -23.49 0.94
CA ALA A 136 -9.12 -23.71 1.60
C ALA A 136 -9.06 -24.13 3.09
N ASN A 137 -7.88 -24.48 3.61
CA ASN A 137 -7.67 -24.82 5.01
C ASN A 137 -7.32 -23.62 5.89
N HIS A 138 -7.35 -22.38 5.37
CA HIS A 138 -7.03 -21.14 6.10
C HIS A 138 -5.65 -21.09 6.77
N THR A 139 -4.82 -22.12 6.60
CA THR A 139 -3.42 -22.06 6.98
C THR A 139 -2.71 -21.28 5.89
N LEU A 140 -2.17 -20.11 6.23
CA LEU A 140 -1.00 -19.67 5.49
C LEU A 140 -0.02 -20.85 5.53
N LEU A 141 0.26 -21.53 4.40
CA LEU A 141 1.49 -22.30 4.29
C LEU A 141 2.65 -21.27 4.26
N MET A 142 2.81 -20.51 5.35
CA MET A 142 4.03 -19.80 5.71
C MET A 142 5.09 -20.79 6.21
N SER A 143 4.76 -22.08 6.31
CA SER A 143 5.69 -23.14 6.66
C SER A 143 6.27 -23.80 5.40
N GLY A 144 7.48 -23.37 5.03
CA GLY A 144 8.40 -24.16 4.20
C GLY A 144 8.56 -23.70 2.75
N TYR A 145 9.73 -23.13 2.44
CA TYR A 145 10.45 -23.08 1.15
C TYR A 145 9.74 -22.69 -0.17
N GLN A 146 8.42 -22.48 -0.22
CA GLN A 146 7.65 -22.11 -1.43
C GLN A 146 7.21 -20.63 -1.44
N HIS A 147 7.97 -19.75 -0.80
CA HIS A 147 7.66 -18.32 -0.69
C HIS A 147 7.71 -17.54 -2.02
N HIS A 148 8.33 -18.09 -3.07
CA HIS A 148 8.60 -17.37 -4.32
C HIS A 148 7.42 -17.30 -5.30
N CYS A 149 6.40 -18.16 -5.17
CA CYS A 149 5.33 -18.24 -6.17
C CYS A 149 4.28 -17.12 -6.07
N TYR A 150 4.27 -16.38 -4.96
CA TYR A 150 3.23 -15.40 -4.62
C TYR A 150 3.75 -13.96 -4.54
N CYS A 151 5.06 -13.75 -4.61
CA CYS A 151 5.62 -12.41 -4.71
C CYS A 151 5.94 -12.08 -6.17
N TYR A 152 5.58 -10.88 -6.59
CA TYR A 152 6.01 -10.36 -7.88
C TYR A 152 7.48 -9.91 -7.80
N LEU A 153 8.32 -10.34 -8.73
CA LEU A 153 9.71 -9.87 -8.79
C LEU A 153 9.72 -8.52 -9.51
N LEU A 154 10.08 -7.47 -8.77
CA LEU A 154 10.06 -6.10 -9.28
C LEU A 154 11.12 -5.92 -10.38
N PRO A 155 10.73 -5.51 -11.60
CA PRO A 155 11.67 -5.29 -12.69
C PRO A 155 12.62 -4.12 -12.41
N GLN A 156 13.85 -4.22 -12.92
CA GLN A 156 14.91 -3.23 -12.71
C GLN A 156 14.53 -1.82 -13.18
N HIS A 157 13.77 -1.69 -14.27
CA HIS A 157 13.34 -0.39 -14.79
C HIS A 157 12.37 0.33 -13.84
N VAL A 158 11.67 -0.38 -12.97
CA VAL A 158 10.87 0.24 -11.89
C VAL A 158 11.78 0.87 -10.85
N CYS A 159 12.87 0.19 -10.50
CA CYS A 159 13.86 0.66 -9.52
C CYS A 159 14.66 1.88 -10.00
N THR A 160 14.66 2.18 -11.30
CA THR A 160 15.44 3.29 -11.89
C THR A 160 14.57 4.36 -12.57
N ASN A 161 13.27 4.37 -12.29
CA ASN A 161 12.34 5.32 -12.91
C ASN A 161 12.49 6.72 -12.29
N SER A 162 12.59 7.74 -13.13
CA SER A 162 12.79 9.14 -12.71
C SER A 162 11.52 9.97 -12.54
N SER A 163 10.37 9.51 -13.04
CA SER A 163 9.08 10.21 -12.97
C SER A 163 8.27 9.90 -11.71
N LEU A 164 8.54 8.76 -11.06
CA LEU A 164 7.80 8.33 -9.87
C LEU A 164 7.96 9.32 -8.71
N LYS A 165 6.81 9.81 -8.22
CA LYS A 165 6.66 10.61 -6.99
C LYS A 165 6.13 9.78 -5.83
N MET A 166 5.32 8.75 -6.13
CA MET A 166 4.78 7.81 -5.15
C MET A 166 4.89 6.38 -5.66
N LEU A 167 5.40 5.48 -4.81
CA LEU A 167 5.52 4.06 -5.09
C LEU A 167 4.93 3.26 -3.93
N THR A 168 3.94 2.42 -4.22
CA THR A 168 3.38 1.45 -3.27
C THR A 168 3.61 0.04 -3.77
N LEU A 169 4.23 -0.79 -2.94
CA LEU A 169 4.61 -2.16 -3.22
C LEU A 169 4.08 -3.08 -2.11
N ARG A 170 3.25 -4.05 -2.48
CA ARG A 170 2.77 -5.10 -1.58
C ARG A 170 3.04 -6.46 -2.21
N PHE A 171 3.69 -7.37 -1.48
CA PHE A 171 4.14 -8.66 -2.03
C PHE A 171 4.98 -8.50 -3.32
N CYS A 172 5.84 -7.48 -3.35
CA CYS A 172 6.79 -7.25 -4.45
C CYS A 172 8.22 -7.45 -3.93
N ASN A 173 8.94 -8.44 -4.42
CA ASN A 173 10.34 -8.68 -4.05
C ASN A 173 11.28 -7.93 -4.98
N PHE A 174 12.42 -7.53 -4.46
CA PHE A 174 13.49 -6.94 -5.26
C PHE A 174 14.42 -8.04 -5.79
N ALA A 175 15.05 -7.79 -6.93
CA ALA A 175 16.16 -8.62 -7.40
C ALA A 175 17.33 -8.57 -6.40
N PRO A 176 18.19 -9.60 -6.35
CA PRO A 176 19.41 -9.54 -5.54
C PRO A 176 20.29 -8.36 -5.96
N LYS A 177 20.67 -7.51 -5.00
CA LYS A 177 21.48 -6.28 -5.24
C LYS A 177 20.89 -5.37 -6.32
N PRO A 178 19.69 -4.81 -6.11
CA PRO A 178 19.05 -3.95 -7.10
C PRO A 178 19.77 -2.60 -7.20
N SER A 179 19.88 -2.05 -8.42
CA SER A 179 20.29 -0.65 -8.58
C SER A 179 19.08 0.24 -8.40
N ILE A 180 19.00 0.98 -7.29
CA ILE A 180 17.84 1.84 -7.00
C ILE A 180 18.21 3.29 -7.27
N CYS A 181 17.40 3.98 -8.07
CA CYS A 181 17.52 5.38 -8.42
C CYS A 181 16.13 5.98 -8.67
N TRP A 182 15.62 6.70 -7.68
CA TRP A 182 14.31 7.34 -7.67
C TRP A 182 14.46 8.82 -7.29
N PRO A 183 14.96 9.66 -8.22
CA PRO A 183 15.34 11.04 -7.92
C PRO A 183 14.17 11.93 -7.48
N SER A 184 12.94 11.60 -7.90
CA SER A 184 11.74 12.41 -7.65
C SER A 184 10.79 11.79 -6.61
N LEU A 185 11.16 10.65 -6.00
CA LEU A 185 10.26 9.87 -5.16
C LEU A 185 10.15 10.48 -3.77
N THR A 186 8.92 10.86 -3.41
CA THR A 186 8.60 11.50 -2.14
C THR A 186 7.89 10.57 -1.16
N VAL A 187 7.17 9.56 -1.66
CA VAL A 187 6.39 8.63 -0.85
C VAL A 187 6.67 7.19 -1.26
N LEU A 188 7.13 6.37 -0.32
CA LEU A 188 7.40 4.95 -0.53
C LEU A 188 6.70 4.10 0.52
N TRP A 189 5.80 3.23 0.07
CA TRP A 189 5.11 2.26 0.91
C TRP A 189 5.48 0.85 0.49
N ILE A 190 6.06 0.07 1.40
CA ILE A 190 6.46 -1.31 1.15
C ILE A 190 5.79 -2.21 2.20
N GLY A 191 5.18 -3.31 1.77
CA GLY A 191 4.68 -4.27 2.73
C GLY A 191 4.61 -5.71 2.25
N TYR A 192 4.63 -6.62 3.23
CA TYR A 192 4.73 -8.06 3.00
C TYR A 192 5.98 -8.50 2.23
N VAL A 193 7.05 -7.70 2.29
CA VAL A 193 8.35 -7.96 1.65
C VAL A 193 9.38 -8.34 2.71
N SER A 194 10.37 -9.15 2.33
CA SER A 194 11.55 -9.35 3.15
C SER A 194 12.62 -8.32 2.81
N LEU A 195 13.13 -7.62 3.82
CA LEU A 195 14.05 -6.50 3.67
C LEU A 195 15.36 -6.83 4.38
N THR A 196 16.49 -6.72 3.68
CA THR A 196 17.82 -6.75 4.29
C THR A 196 18.27 -5.34 4.63
N ASN A 197 19.26 -5.20 5.52
CA ASN A 197 19.85 -3.89 5.82
C ASN A 197 20.39 -3.22 4.54
N ASP A 198 21.09 -3.98 3.69
CA ASP A 198 21.64 -3.46 2.42
C ASP A 198 20.54 -2.91 1.50
N LEU A 199 19.41 -3.62 1.38
CA LEU A 199 18.30 -3.16 0.54
C LEU A 199 17.70 -1.86 1.08
N ILE A 200 17.58 -1.71 2.40
CA ILE A 200 17.13 -0.46 3.01
C ILE A 200 18.12 0.68 2.70
N GLN A 201 19.43 0.43 2.78
CA GLN A 201 20.43 1.43 2.41
C GLN A 201 20.30 1.82 0.93
N TYR A 202 20.14 0.84 0.03
CA TYR A 202 19.96 1.11 -1.40
C TYR A 202 18.70 1.95 -1.67
N ILE A 203 17.60 1.66 -0.98
CA ILE A 203 16.35 2.42 -1.07
C ILE A 203 16.58 3.87 -0.62
N LEU A 204 17.16 4.07 0.56
CA LEU A 204 17.33 5.41 1.14
C LEU A 204 18.34 6.26 0.34
N LEU A 205 19.46 5.68 -0.08
CA LEU A 205 20.46 6.38 -0.91
C LEU A 205 19.94 6.66 -2.33
N GLY A 206 19.14 5.75 -2.88
CA GLY A 206 18.53 5.93 -4.20
C GLY A 206 17.36 6.90 -4.22
N SER A 207 16.86 7.35 -3.06
CA SER A 207 15.65 8.19 -2.95
C SER A 207 15.93 9.48 -2.17
N PRO A 208 16.72 10.42 -2.73
CA PRO A 208 17.16 11.60 -2.00
C PRO A 208 16.01 12.50 -1.53
N GLU A 209 14.90 12.56 -2.27
CA GLU A 209 13.73 13.40 -1.97
C GLU A 209 12.65 12.69 -1.12
N LEU A 210 12.97 11.54 -0.52
CA LEU A 210 11.98 10.71 0.18
C LEU A 210 11.50 11.38 1.47
N ILE A 211 10.24 11.82 1.49
CA ILE A 211 9.58 12.48 2.63
C ILE A 211 8.86 11.47 3.52
N GLU A 212 8.21 10.46 2.94
CA GLU A 212 7.43 9.46 3.66
C GLU A 212 7.87 8.04 3.33
N LEU A 213 8.20 7.28 4.37
CA LEU A 213 8.49 5.85 4.28
C LEU A 213 7.52 5.09 5.19
N ARG A 214 6.79 4.15 4.59
CA ARG A 214 5.93 3.21 5.33
C ARG A 214 6.35 1.78 5.06
N LEU A 215 6.71 1.07 6.11
CA LEU A 215 6.97 -0.37 6.10
C LEU A 215 5.87 -1.07 6.88
N TYR A 216 5.18 -2.04 6.28
CA TYR A 216 4.11 -2.79 6.97
C TYR A 216 4.12 -4.30 6.72
N ASN A 217 3.91 -5.09 7.76
CA ASN A 217 4.03 -6.56 7.75
C ASN A 217 5.31 -7.02 7.05
N PHE A 218 6.40 -6.30 7.26
CA PHE A 218 7.69 -6.60 6.67
C PHE A 218 8.36 -7.75 7.44
N GLN A 219 9.43 -8.29 6.87
CA GLN A 219 10.28 -9.25 7.54
C GLN A 219 11.72 -8.84 7.33
N LEU A 220 12.34 -8.28 8.37
CA LEU A 220 13.75 -7.91 8.32
C LEU A 220 14.61 -9.17 8.46
N GLN A 221 15.47 -9.42 7.48
CA GLN A 221 16.46 -10.47 7.53
C GLN A 221 17.76 -9.92 8.14
N GLY A 222 18.30 -10.62 9.14
CA GLY A 222 19.69 -10.44 9.55
C GLY A 222 20.65 -10.89 8.45
N ASN A 223 21.92 -10.54 8.58
CA ASN A 223 22.94 -11.12 7.68
C ASN A 223 23.27 -12.57 8.14
N TYR A 224 23.89 -13.35 7.24
CA TYR A 224 24.34 -14.71 7.55
C TYR A 224 25.40 -14.77 8.66
N GLU A 225 25.94 -13.63 9.08
CA GLU A 225 26.96 -13.48 10.11
C GLU A 225 26.36 -13.20 11.50
N GLY A 226 25.04 -13.21 11.66
CA GLY A 226 24.37 -12.99 12.94
C GLY A 226 24.28 -11.51 13.37
N ASN A 227 24.53 -10.59 12.45
CA ASN A 227 24.23 -9.17 12.64
C ASN A 227 22.77 -8.90 12.28
N TYR A 228 22.02 -8.49 13.29
CA TYR A 228 20.58 -8.23 13.25
C TYR A 228 20.25 -6.74 13.34
N GLU A 229 21.27 -5.89 13.22
CA GLU A 229 21.15 -4.45 13.23
C GLU A 229 20.68 -3.94 11.87
N VAL A 230 19.64 -3.12 11.91
CA VAL A 230 19.09 -2.46 10.73
C VAL A 230 19.12 -0.96 10.97
N TYR A 231 19.54 -0.23 9.95
CA TYR A 231 19.75 1.21 10.03
C TYR A 231 18.80 1.93 9.07
N ILE A 232 18.00 2.86 9.59
CA ILE A 232 17.21 3.80 8.79
C ILE A 232 17.85 5.16 8.96
N THR A 233 18.74 5.51 8.03
CA THR A 233 19.45 6.80 8.02
C THR A 233 19.00 7.63 6.83
N SER A 234 18.34 8.77 7.08
CA SER A 234 17.90 9.66 6.01
C SER A 234 17.84 11.11 6.49
N THR A 235 18.29 12.04 5.65
CA THR A 235 18.23 13.47 5.91
C THR A 235 16.96 14.12 5.35
N SER A 236 16.25 13.49 4.40
CA SER A 236 15.03 14.03 3.79
C SER A 236 13.74 13.55 4.45
N LEU A 237 13.79 12.40 5.14
CA LEU A 237 12.61 11.74 5.68
C LEU A 237 11.94 12.57 6.80
N GLN A 238 10.65 12.84 6.63
CA GLN A 238 9.81 13.57 7.59
C GLN A 238 8.80 12.67 8.29
N ASN A 239 8.33 11.62 7.62
CA ASN A 239 7.31 10.71 8.12
C ASN A 239 7.79 9.26 8.02
N LEU A 240 7.92 8.57 9.16
CA LEU A 240 8.27 7.16 9.22
C LEU A 240 7.16 6.37 9.89
N GLN A 241 6.64 5.37 9.19
CA GLN A 241 5.64 4.45 9.71
C GLN A 241 6.16 3.01 9.64
N LEU A 242 6.22 2.35 10.79
CA LEU A 242 6.60 0.95 10.94
C LEU A 242 5.41 0.20 11.53
N ASP A 243 4.84 -0.73 10.78
CA ASP A 243 3.60 -1.41 11.14
C ASP A 243 3.74 -2.93 11.01
N GLY A 244 4.18 -3.59 12.06
CA GLY A 244 4.36 -5.04 12.09
C GLY A 244 5.68 -5.52 11.44
N ASP A 245 6.55 -6.09 12.25
CA ASP A 245 7.67 -6.96 11.84
C ASP A 245 7.31 -8.41 12.19
N ARG A 246 7.25 -9.26 11.17
CA ARG A 246 6.90 -10.68 11.31
C ARG A 246 8.01 -11.50 11.97
N GLY A 247 9.24 -10.98 12.02
CA GLY A 247 10.38 -11.69 12.59
C GLY A 247 10.78 -12.95 11.82
N LEU A 248 11.77 -13.68 12.34
CA LEU A 248 12.16 -15.01 11.88
C LEU A 248 11.70 -16.02 12.92
N ALA A 249 10.96 -17.05 12.49
CA ALA A 249 10.54 -18.12 13.39
C ALA A 249 11.78 -18.82 13.96
N ASN A 250 11.79 -19.03 15.29
CA ASN A 250 12.77 -19.80 16.05
C ASN A 250 14.11 -19.11 16.37
N ASP A 251 14.21 -17.79 16.25
CA ASP A 251 15.38 -17.03 16.70
C ASP A 251 15.09 -16.29 18.01
N GLU A 252 15.96 -16.52 19.01
CA GLU A 252 15.90 -15.88 20.33
C GLU A 252 16.63 -14.52 20.35
N SER A 253 17.32 -14.15 19.27
CA SER A 253 18.12 -12.94 19.18
C SER A 253 17.29 -11.65 19.31
N SER A 254 17.90 -10.63 19.92
CA SER A 254 17.37 -9.26 19.90
C SER A 254 17.76 -8.59 18.60
N TYR A 255 16.80 -7.93 17.96
CA TYR A 255 17.06 -7.24 16.69
C TYR A 255 17.03 -5.73 16.89
N LEU A 256 18.16 -5.05 16.69
CA LEU A 256 18.24 -3.60 16.82
C LEU A 256 17.75 -2.91 15.55
N LEU A 257 16.87 -1.92 15.69
CA LEU A 257 16.52 -0.97 14.64
C LEU A 257 16.97 0.43 15.07
N GLU A 258 17.99 0.95 14.40
CA GLU A 258 18.48 2.31 14.61
C GLU A 258 17.82 3.25 13.58
N ILE A 259 17.22 4.33 14.07
CA ILE A 259 16.63 5.38 13.24
C ILE A 259 17.43 6.65 13.48
N SER A 260 18.05 7.17 12.41
CA SER A 260 18.82 8.39 12.40
C SER A 260 18.29 9.34 11.32
N ALA A 261 17.41 10.26 11.71
CA ALA A 261 16.70 11.12 10.77
C ALA A 261 16.47 12.53 11.33
N PRO A 262 17.37 13.50 11.04
CA PRO A 262 17.34 14.85 11.63
C PRO A 262 16.07 15.65 11.31
N ASN A 263 15.43 15.39 10.17
CA ASN A 263 14.23 16.10 9.73
C ASN A 263 12.94 15.32 9.99
N LEU A 264 13.01 14.20 10.73
CA LEU A 264 11.84 13.39 11.05
C LEU A 264 10.88 14.17 11.97
N GLN A 265 9.64 14.36 11.52
CA GLN A 265 8.58 15.09 12.23
C GLN A 265 7.53 14.16 12.84
N SER A 266 7.27 13.03 12.19
CA SER A 266 6.26 12.05 12.59
C SER A 266 6.83 10.63 12.60
N LEU A 267 6.67 9.94 13.72
CA LEU A 267 7.05 8.52 13.88
C LEU A 267 5.86 7.70 14.36
N SER A 268 5.43 6.73 13.57
CA SER A 268 4.41 5.74 13.98
C SER A 268 5.04 4.36 14.07
N ILE A 269 4.89 3.72 15.23
CA ILE A 269 5.28 2.33 15.46
C ILE A 269 4.03 1.58 15.91
N SER A 270 3.59 0.61 15.11
CA SER A 270 2.36 -0.13 15.36
C SER A 270 2.47 -1.61 15.03
N GLY A 271 1.43 -2.36 15.41
CA GLY A 271 1.38 -3.80 15.17
C GLY A 271 2.35 -4.56 16.08
N PHE A 272 2.78 -5.73 15.62
CA PHE A 272 3.71 -6.58 16.37
C PHE A 272 5.15 -6.34 15.93
N MET A 273 6.03 -5.98 16.85
CA MET A 273 7.45 -5.75 16.56
C MET A 273 8.27 -6.89 17.17
N TYR A 274 8.43 -7.99 16.42
CA TYR A 274 9.04 -9.22 16.94
C TYR A 274 10.46 -8.98 17.51
N ARG A 275 10.59 -9.01 18.84
CA ARG A 275 11.86 -8.88 19.59
C ARG A 275 12.75 -7.72 19.13
N ARG A 276 12.13 -6.61 18.73
CA ARG A 276 12.84 -5.40 18.28
C ARG A 276 13.22 -4.52 19.46
N THR A 277 14.43 -3.99 19.42
CA THR A 277 14.85 -2.83 20.21
C THR A 277 15.04 -1.64 19.28
N PHE A 278 14.74 -0.43 19.77
CA PHE A 278 14.85 0.78 18.97
C PHE A 278 15.94 1.68 19.51
N ARG A 279 16.76 2.24 18.63
CA ARG A 279 17.66 3.34 18.96
C ARG A 279 17.33 4.54 18.10
N LEU A 280 16.91 5.63 18.74
CA LEU A 280 16.62 6.88 18.04
C LEU A 280 17.84 7.80 18.20
N LYS A 281 18.48 8.16 17.10
CA LYS A 281 19.58 9.12 17.05
C LYS A 281 19.17 10.31 16.20
N ASN A 282 19.61 11.51 16.54
CA ASN A 282 19.38 12.70 15.73
C ASN A 282 17.91 12.86 15.30
N VAL A 283 16.96 12.73 16.23
CA VAL A 283 15.51 12.88 15.96
C VAL A 283 14.93 14.10 16.70
N LEU A 284 15.70 15.18 16.79
CA LEU A 284 15.32 16.38 17.55
C LEU A 284 14.11 17.10 16.95
N SER A 285 13.88 16.97 15.63
CA SER A 285 12.72 17.52 14.93
C SER A 285 11.42 16.75 15.16
N LEU A 286 11.47 15.62 15.88
CA LEU A 286 10.33 14.73 16.06
C LEU A 286 9.26 15.42 16.93
N PHE A 287 8.14 15.77 16.29
CA PHE A 287 7.05 16.51 16.91
C PHE A 287 5.89 15.59 17.34
N GLU A 288 5.58 14.59 16.51
CA GLU A 288 4.50 13.64 16.76
C GLU A 288 5.04 12.20 16.78
N ALA A 289 4.63 11.44 17.80
CA ALA A 289 4.88 10.02 17.87
C ALA A 289 3.58 9.25 18.16
N LYS A 290 3.39 8.14 17.46
CA LYS A 290 2.25 7.25 17.65
C LYS A 290 2.73 5.83 17.96
N LEU A 291 2.33 5.31 19.10
CA LEU A 291 2.63 3.94 19.54
C LEU A 291 1.32 3.14 19.63
N SER A 292 1.15 2.16 18.77
CA SER A 292 -0.08 1.36 18.71
C SER A 292 0.22 -0.13 18.60
N PHE A 293 0.47 -0.76 19.74
CA PHE A 293 0.66 -2.21 19.83
C PHE A 293 -0.70 -2.91 20.00
N GLY A 294 -0.79 -4.14 19.50
CA GLY A 294 -2.01 -4.93 19.50
C GLY A 294 -1.79 -6.34 20.05
N ARG A 295 -2.84 -6.91 20.62
CA ARG A 295 -2.86 -8.29 21.11
C ARG A 295 -2.78 -9.25 19.92
N ILE A 296 -1.73 -10.06 19.82
CA ILE A 296 -1.74 -11.20 18.89
C ILE A 296 -2.52 -12.34 19.53
N VAL A 297 -3.49 -12.85 18.78
CA VAL A 297 -4.14 -14.13 19.06
C VAL A 297 -3.16 -15.25 18.69
N GLY A 298 -2.68 -16.02 19.67
CA GLY A 298 -1.85 -17.23 19.43
C GLY A 298 -0.45 -17.23 20.03
N PHE A 299 0.08 -16.10 20.52
CA PHE A 299 1.31 -16.07 21.30
C PHE A 299 0.98 -16.04 22.81
N GLY A 300 1.66 -16.89 23.60
CA GLY A 300 1.43 -17.03 25.04
C GLY A 300 1.76 -15.78 25.88
N ARG A 301 1.64 -15.87 27.21
CA ARG A 301 1.87 -14.76 28.17
C ARG A 301 3.16 -13.97 27.93
N ASN A 302 4.22 -14.58 27.38
CA ASN A 302 5.49 -13.93 27.07
C ASN A 302 5.38 -12.79 26.04
N ALA A 303 4.39 -12.80 25.15
CA ALA A 303 4.21 -11.72 24.18
C ALA A 303 3.86 -10.37 24.86
N TYR A 304 3.22 -10.40 26.03
CA TYR A 304 2.87 -9.18 26.78
C TYR A 304 4.11 -8.47 27.33
N LEU A 305 5.01 -9.23 27.97
CA LEU A 305 6.25 -8.70 28.55
C LEU A 305 7.15 -8.06 27.49
N VAL A 306 7.29 -8.67 26.31
CA VAL A 306 8.13 -8.13 25.22
C VAL A 306 7.63 -6.76 24.75
N HIS A 307 6.30 -6.60 24.58
CA HIS A 307 5.74 -5.30 24.17
C HIS A 307 5.78 -4.27 25.28
N GLN A 308 5.68 -4.69 26.53
CA GLN A 308 5.79 -3.78 27.68
C GLN A 308 7.19 -3.19 27.78
N ILE A 309 8.24 -4.02 27.72
CA ILE A 309 9.64 -3.58 27.75
C ILE A 309 9.90 -2.63 26.57
N LEU A 310 9.44 -3.00 25.38
CA LEU A 310 9.56 -2.15 24.18
C LEU A 310 8.87 -0.80 24.36
N LEU A 311 7.66 -0.80 24.92
CA LEU A 311 6.90 0.42 25.16
C LEU A 311 7.63 1.32 26.17
N GLU A 312 8.08 0.78 27.30
CA GLU A 312 8.82 1.53 28.32
C GLU A 312 10.08 2.17 27.71
N GLU A 313 10.90 1.40 26.99
CA GLU A 313 12.08 1.91 26.30
C GLU A 313 11.76 3.03 25.29
N LEU A 314 10.70 2.87 24.49
CA LEU A 314 10.29 3.88 23.51
C LEU A 314 9.77 5.14 24.21
N LEU A 315 9.01 5.01 25.30
CA LEU A 315 8.52 6.15 26.07
C LEU A 315 9.69 6.97 26.65
N GLU A 316 10.76 6.33 27.10
CA GLU A 316 11.97 7.04 27.54
C GLU A 316 12.64 7.81 26.40
N LYS A 317 12.71 7.20 25.21
CA LYS A 317 13.35 7.77 24.02
C LYS A 317 12.49 8.87 23.34
N LEU A 318 11.20 8.97 23.69
CA LEU A 318 10.24 9.90 23.10
C LEU A 318 9.79 11.00 24.08
N ARG A 319 10.46 11.17 25.23
CA ARG A 319 10.11 12.19 26.24
C ARG A 319 10.13 13.63 25.73
N HIS A 320 10.88 13.90 24.66
CA HIS A 320 10.99 15.24 24.04
C HIS A 320 9.86 15.56 23.05
N VAL A 321 9.04 14.58 22.67
CA VAL A 321 8.00 14.73 21.64
C VAL A 321 6.80 15.50 22.19
N HIS A 322 6.25 16.41 21.39
CA HIS A 322 5.15 17.29 21.83
C HIS A 322 3.80 16.58 21.83
N LYS A 323 3.55 15.74 20.82
CA LYS A 323 2.31 14.99 20.66
C LYS A 323 2.60 13.50 20.68
N LEU A 324 2.22 12.83 21.76
CA LEU A 324 2.37 11.39 21.90
C LEU A 324 0.98 10.73 21.93
N THR A 325 0.70 9.91 20.92
CA THR A 325 -0.53 9.10 20.84
C THR A 325 -0.21 7.66 21.18
N ILE A 326 -0.93 7.08 22.13
CA ILE A 326 -0.72 5.71 22.61
C ILE A 326 -2.05 4.95 22.51
N SER A 327 -2.05 3.72 21.98
CA SER A 327 -3.27 2.90 21.93
C SER A 327 -3.73 2.45 23.32
N THR A 328 -5.02 2.12 23.46
CA THR A 328 -5.62 1.67 24.73
C THR A 328 -4.93 0.43 25.32
N TRP A 329 -4.44 -0.48 24.47
CA TRP A 329 -3.69 -1.65 24.90
C TRP A 329 -2.38 -1.28 25.60
N CYS A 330 -1.65 -0.28 25.08
CA CYS A 330 -0.42 0.18 25.68
C CYS A 330 -0.63 0.82 27.07
N LEU A 331 -1.80 1.41 27.33
CA LEU A 331 -2.16 1.91 28.67
C LEU A 331 -2.38 0.76 29.67
N GLN A 332 -3.10 -0.28 29.25
CA GLN A 332 -3.35 -1.46 30.09
C GLN A 332 -2.07 -2.22 30.43
N ALA A 333 -1.11 -2.28 29.50
CA ALA A 333 0.20 -2.89 29.74
C ALA A 333 0.99 -2.16 30.86
N LYS A 334 0.79 -0.85 31.02
CA LYS A 334 1.45 -0.04 32.06
C LYS A 334 0.74 -0.14 33.41
N GLU A 335 -0.59 -0.26 33.44
CA GLU A 335 -1.36 -0.43 34.69
C GLU A 335 -1.05 -1.76 35.39
N TRP A 336 -0.57 -2.77 34.65
CA TRP A 336 -0.23 -4.06 35.23
C TRP A 336 1.09 -4.08 36.02
N SER A 337 1.90 -3.01 35.99
CA SER A 337 3.26 -3.03 36.53
C SER A 337 3.55 -2.17 37.78
N VAL A 338 2.66 -1.28 38.26
CA VAL A 338 2.96 -0.45 39.46
C VAL A 338 1.70 -0.07 40.28
N PRO A 339 1.71 -0.15 41.64
CA PRO A 339 0.67 0.46 42.49
C PRO A 339 0.65 2.00 42.38
N PRO A 340 -0.43 2.69 42.79
CA PRO A 340 -0.69 4.06 42.38
C PRO A 340 0.25 5.06 43.07
N ALA A 341 1.24 5.58 42.33
CA ALA A 341 1.93 6.81 42.69
C ALA A 341 2.28 7.63 41.44
N THR A 342 1.49 8.70 41.25
CA THR A 342 1.82 9.99 40.62
C THR A 342 2.54 9.96 39.27
N PHE A 343 1.77 9.75 38.20
CA PHE A 343 1.96 10.48 36.95
C PHE A 343 0.64 11.18 36.63
N GLU A 344 0.63 12.52 36.67
CA GLU A 344 -0.53 13.29 36.19
C GLU A 344 -0.63 13.14 34.67
N PHE A 345 -1.51 12.25 34.24
CA PHE A 345 -1.99 12.21 32.87
C PHE A 345 -2.91 13.41 32.65
N LYS A 346 -2.51 14.37 31.82
CA LYS A 346 -3.48 15.24 31.16
C LYS A 346 -4.20 14.43 30.09
N SER A 347 -5.34 13.85 30.48
CA SER A 347 -6.29 13.25 29.55
C SER A 347 -6.86 14.34 28.64
N PHE A 348 -6.46 14.35 27.37
CA PHE A 348 -7.21 15.05 26.32
C PHE A 348 -8.21 14.07 25.71
N LEU A 349 -9.24 13.72 26.48
CA LEU A 349 -10.48 13.22 25.92
C LEU A 349 -11.30 14.44 25.50
N SER A 350 -11.28 14.79 24.21
CA SER A 350 -12.35 15.62 23.67
C SER A 350 -13.62 14.77 23.57
N PRO A 351 -14.75 15.23 24.13
CA PRO A 351 -16.00 14.47 24.09
C PRO A 351 -16.57 14.47 22.67
N ILE A 352 -16.88 13.27 22.20
CA ILE A 352 -17.82 13.03 21.10
C ILE A 352 -19.15 13.68 21.50
N LYS A 353 -19.63 14.66 20.73
CA LYS A 353 -21.05 15.01 20.73
C LYS A 353 -21.72 14.20 19.63
N LEU A 354 -22.82 13.57 20.05
CA LEU A 354 -23.70 12.60 19.39
C LEU A 354 -23.95 12.83 17.90
#